data_AF-A0A9P0BM16-F1
#
_entry.id   AF-A0A9P0BM16-F1
#
_cell.length_a   1.000
_cell.length_b   1.000
_cell.length_c   1.000
_cell.angle_alpha   90.00
_cell.angle_beta   90.00
_cell.angle_gamma   90.00
#
_symmetry.space_group_name_H-M   'P 1'
#
loop_
_entity.id
_entity.type
_entity.pdbx_description
1 polymer ?
#
loop_
_entity_poly.entity_id
_entity_poly.type
_entity_poly.pdbx_seq_one_letter_code
_entity_poly.pdbx_strand_id
1 'polypeptide(L)'
;MCSTHRSAYWLPNQILLIKSVEQLPILYTPTYEPPCEADLNAAWSYVSLETALPQSLCKLRWSIIRWSYLKIHQLMRDHRVPRCTLESHPQTRKYLDGNLNFLYPLLDDFTDEDIASHVHRRFDKIFDVKNQASMEMVDLWLRTREKPRLCNEHCKGWNENDVSCLYDQVKEMSLTYQKVDDEIPSTSGGCPMKGNDDIMCISSDSEEE
;
A
#
# COMPACT_ATOMS: atom_id res chain seq x y z
N MET A 1 -19.68 -18.14 -25.57
CA MET A 1 -18.54 -17.70 -24.73
C MET A 1 -19.09 -16.71 -23.72
N CYS A 2 -19.25 -17.10 -22.45
CA CYS A 2 -19.74 -16.18 -21.42
C CYS A 2 -18.62 -15.19 -21.09
N SER A 3 -18.77 -13.94 -21.53
CA SER A 3 -18.00 -12.81 -21.00
C SER A 3 -18.20 -12.82 -19.49
N THR A 4 -17.18 -13.26 -18.75
CA THR A 4 -17.15 -13.15 -17.30
C THR A 4 -16.98 -11.66 -17.00
N HIS A 5 -18.10 -10.93 -16.98
CA HIS A 5 -18.12 -9.56 -16.49
C HIS A 5 -17.61 -9.60 -15.06
N ARG A 6 -16.33 -9.26 -14.89
CA ARG A 6 -15.71 -9.16 -13.57
C ARG A 6 -16.41 -8.02 -12.85
N SER A 7 -17.16 -8.38 -11.80
CA SER A 7 -17.98 -7.43 -11.05
C SER A 7 -17.13 -6.30 -10.51
N ALA A 8 -17.58 -5.10 -10.81
CA ALA A 8 -16.98 -3.86 -10.38
C ALA A 8 -17.44 -3.42 -8.99
N TYR A 9 -18.18 -4.30 -8.31
CA TYR A 9 -18.62 -4.17 -6.93
C TYR A 9 -18.30 -5.46 -6.18
N TRP A 10 -18.24 -5.37 -4.85
CA TRP A 10 -18.14 -6.53 -3.98
C TRP A 10 -19.39 -7.40 -4.08
N LEU A 11 -19.18 -8.71 -4.15
CA LEU A 11 -20.28 -9.65 -3.98
C LEU A 11 -20.69 -9.68 -2.49
N PRO A 12 -21.96 -9.97 -2.15
CA PRO A 12 -22.42 -9.98 -0.76
C PRO A 12 -21.56 -10.84 0.18
N ASN A 13 -21.11 -12.01 -0.28
CA ASN A 13 -20.23 -12.88 0.50
C ASN A 13 -18.79 -12.33 0.65
N GLN A 14 -18.34 -11.48 -0.27
CA GLN A 14 -17.07 -10.77 -0.13
C GLN A 14 -17.19 -9.64 0.89
N ILE A 15 -18.30 -8.91 0.91
CA ILE A 15 -18.57 -7.88 1.92
C ILE A 15 -18.61 -8.51 3.32
N LEU A 16 -19.33 -9.62 3.48
CA LEU A 16 -19.37 -10.34 4.75
C LEU A 16 -17.96 -10.77 5.19
N LEU A 17 -17.19 -11.39 4.28
CA LEU A 17 -15.81 -11.78 4.58
C LEU A 17 -14.95 -10.60 5.03
N ILE A 18 -15.02 -9.47 4.31
CA ILE A 18 -14.24 -8.26 4.63
C ILE A 18 -14.61 -7.75 6.02
N LYS A 19 -15.91 -7.62 6.31
CA LYS A 19 -16.40 -7.14 7.62
C LYS A 19 -16.05 -8.09 8.77
N SER A 20 -16.13 -9.40 8.56
CA SER A 20 -15.74 -10.38 9.60
C SER A 20 -14.24 -10.35 9.87
N VAL A 21 -13.41 -10.12 8.84
CA VAL A 21 -11.96 -9.98 9.02
C VAL A 21 -11.59 -8.66 9.69
N GLU A 22 -12.23 -7.55 9.31
CA GLU A 22 -11.99 -6.21 9.89
C GLU A 22 -12.11 -6.21 11.43
N GLN A 23 -13.08 -6.97 11.97
CA GLN A 23 -13.32 -7.13 13.40
C GLN A 23 -12.22 -7.90 14.14
N LEU A 24 -11.30 -8.56 13.43
CA LEU A 24 -10.27 -9.44 13.97
C LEU A 24 -8.88 -9.00 13.49
N PRO A 25 -8.29 -7.96 14.11
CA PRO A 25 -6.97 -7.43 13.75
C PRO A 25 -5.88 -8.49 13.59
N ILE A 26 -5.89 -9.52 14.45
CA ILE A 26 -4.99 -10.68 14.42
C ILE A 26 -4.85 -11.34 13.03
N LEU A 27 -5.84 -11.18 12.15
CA LEU A 27 -5.85 -11.75 10.79
C LEU A 27 -5.15 -10.88 9.73
N TYR A 28 -4.83 -9.61 10.03
CA TYR A 28 -4.29 -8.68 9.05
C TYR A 28 -3.19 -7.75 9.56
N THR A 29 -3.11 -7.47 10.87
CA THR A 29 -2.05 -6.63 11.43
C THR A 29 -0.73 -7.41 11.55
N PRO A 30 0.40 -6.86 11.06
CA PRO A 30 1.71 -7.37 11.40
C PRO A 30 1.95 -7.10 12.88
N THR A 31 2.27 -8.15 13.63
CA THR A 31 2.61 -8.07 15.04
C THR A 31 4.08 -8.44 15.19
N TYR A 32 4.80 -7.78 16.11
CA TYR A 32 6.20 -8.09 16.41
C TYR A 32 6.37 -9.56 16.82
N GLU A 33 5.43 -10.06 17.62
CA GLU A 33 5.28 -11.48 17.90
C GLU A 33 4.15 -12.06 17.06
N PRO A 34 4.41 -13.08 16.22
CA PRO A 34 3.35 -13.70 15.43
C PRO A 34 2.31 -14.33 16.37
N PRO A 35 1.01 -14.16 16.08
CA PRO A 35 -0.03 -14.76 16.90
C PRO A 35 0.10 -16.28 16.90
N CYS A 36 -0.27 -16.91 18.02
CA CYS A 36 -0.22 -18.35 18.11
C CYS A 36 -1.19 -19.01 17.13
N GLU A 37 -0.86 -20.22 16.65
CA GLU A 37 -1.68 -20.91 15.64
C GLU A 37 -3.11 -21.20 16.14
N ALA A 38 -3.27 -21.42 17.44
CA ALA A 38 -4.58 -21.66 18.05
C ALA A 38 -5.49 -20.43 17.95
N ASP A 39 -4.98 -19.23 18.23
CA ASP A 39 -5.74 -17.99 18.15
C ASP A 39 -6.10 -17.65 16.70
N LEU A 40 -5.15 -17.85 15.77
CA LEU A 40 -5.42 -17.72 14.34
C LEU A 40 -6.52 -18.69 13.88
N ASN A 41 -6.45 -19.95 14.30
CA ASN A 41 -7.47 -20.94 13.95
C ASN A 41 -8.83 -20.61 14.57
N ALA A 42 -8.88 -20.07 15.79
CA ALA A 42 -10.11 -19.60 16.41
C ALA A 42 -10.71 -18.41 15.63
N ALA A 43 -9.90 -17.42 15.27
CA ALA A 43 -10.30 -16.28 14.46
C ALA A 43 -10.84 -16.71 13.08
N TRP A 44 -10.16 -17.64 12.40
CA TRP A 44 -10.63 -18.18 11.13
C TRP A 44 -11.90 -19.03 11.27
N SER A 45 -12.06 -19.73 12.41
CA SER A 45 -13.30 -20.46 12.74
C SER A 45 -14.48 -19.50 12.85
N TYR A 46 -14.30 -18.38 13.54
CA TYR A 46 -15.31 -17.33 13.62
C TYR A 46 -15.70 -16.78 12.24
N VAL A 47 -14.72 -16.38 11.42
CA VAL A 47 -14.97 -15.88 10.06
C VAL A 47 -15.70 -16.91 9.20
N SER A 48 -15.35 -18.19 9.34
CA SER A 48 -15.99 -19.30 8.63
C SER A 48 -17.47 -19.46 9.00
N LEU A 49 -17.81 -19.31 10.29
CA LEU A 49 -19.19 -19.31 10.77
C LEU A 49 -19.98 -18.12 10.23
N GLU A 50 -19.44 -16.91 10.35
CA GLU A 50 -20.11 -15.67 9.89
C GLU A 50 -20.38 -15.66 8.38
N THR A 51 -19.47 -16.23 7.60
CA THR A 51 -19.59 -16.25 6.13
C THR A 51 -20.29 -17.49 5.57
N ALA A 52 -20.57 -18.49 6.43
CA ALA A 52 -21.03 -19.82 6.02
C ALA A 52 -20.16 -20.47 4.93
N LEU A 53 -18.84 -20.23 4.99
CA LEU A 53 -17.85 -20.79 4.06
C LEU A 53 -16.80 -21.59 4.83
N PRO A 54 -16.22 -22.64 4.24
CA PRO A 54 -15.10 -23.35 4.86
C PRO A 54 -13.91 -22.41 5.13
N GLN A 55 -13.24 -22.59 6.27
CA GLN A 55 -12.07 -21.77 6.64
C GLN A 55 -11.02 -21.68 5.53
N SER A 56 -10.71 -22.79 4.87
CA SER A 56 -9.74 -22.84 3.77
C SER A 56 -10.13 -21.91 2.62
N LEU A 57 -11.43 -21.83 2.32
CA LEU A 57 -11.96 -20.93 1.30
C LEU A 57 -11.95 -19.48 1.77
N CYS A 58 -12.24 -19.20 3.04
CA CYS A 58 -12.13 -17.86 3.63
C CYS A 58 -10.69 -17.35 3.55
N LYS A 59 -9.72 -18.16 4.00
CA LYS A 59 -8.28 -17.87 3.94
C LYS A 59 -7.83 -17.56 2.51
N LEU A 60 -8.21 -18.42 1.55
CA LEU A 60 -7.87 -18.23 0.13
C LEU A 60 -8.48 -16.94 -0.44
N ARG A 61 -9.78 -16.71 -0.21
CA ARG A 61 -10.47 -15.53 -0.72
C ARG A 61 -9.94 -14.25 -0.10
N TRP A 62 -9.68 -14.26 1.20
CA TRP A 62 -9.06 -13.14 1.90
C TRP A 62 -7.68 -12.82 1.34
N SER A 63 -6.83 -13.83 1.14
CA SER A 63 -5.49 -13.64 0.57
C SER A 63 -5.55 -12.98 -0.81
N ILE A 64 -6.48 -13.41 -1.68
CA ILE A 64 -6.68 -12.79 -2.99
C ILE A 64 -7.15 -11.33 -2.86
N ILE A 65 -8.07 -11.03 -1.94
CA ILE A 65 -8.56 -9.67 -1.69
C ILE A 65 -7.42 -8.78 -1.20
N ARG A 66 -6.72 -9.22 -0.14
CA ARG A 66 -5.60 -8.51 0.49
C ARG A 66 -4.49 -8.24 -0.52
N TRP A 67 -3.98 -9.25 -1.23
CA TRP A 67 -2.91 -9.05 -2.21
C TRP A 67 -3.33 -8.16 -3.37
N SER A 68 -4.58 -8.25 -3.83
CA SER A 68 -5.06 -7.37 -4.90
C SER A 68 -5.13 -5.92 -4.44
N TYR A 69 -5.58 -5.68 -3.21
CA TYR A 69 -5.62 -4.37 -2.59
C TYR A 69 -4.21 -3.77 -2.46
N LEU A 70 -3.27 -4.51 -1.85
CA LEU A 70 -1.88 -4.10 -1.72
C LEU A 70 -1.26 -3.80 -3.09
N LYS A 71 -1.48 -4.66 -4.09
CA LYS A 71 -0.94 -4.44 -5.44
C LYS A 71 -1.47 -3.15 -6.09
N ILE A 72 -2.75 -2.85 -5.93
CA ILE A 72 -3.35 -1.63 -6.49
C ILE A 72 -2.72 -0.40 -5.85
N HIS A 73 -2.61 -0.37 -4.52
CA HIS A 73 -1.96 0.73 -3.82
C HIS A 73 -0.47 0.84 -4.15
N GLN A 74 0.21 -0.28 -4.39
CA GLN A 74 1.59 -0.28 -4.85
C GLN A 74 1.75 0.38 -6.23
N LEU A 75 0.88 0.03 -7.18
CA LEU A 75 0.89 0.63 -8.52
C LEU A 75 0.66 2.15 -8.46
N MET A 76 -0.14 2.60 -7.49
CA MET A 76 -0.35 4.02 -7.21
C MET A 76 0.91 4.66 -6.59
N ARG A 77 1.44 4.07 -5.52
CA ARG A 77 2.61 4.56 -4.79
C ARG A 77 3.85 4.67 -5.68
N ASP A 78 4.09 3.65 -6.50
CA ASP A 78 5.24 3.57 -7.40
C ASP A 78 5.02 4.36 -8.71
N HIS A 79 3.91 5.09 -8.83
CA HIS A 79 3.54 5.88 -10.02
C HIS A 79 3.47 5.09 -11.32
N ARG A 80 3.27 3.77 -11.23
CA ARG A 80 3.15 2.91 -12.39
C ARG A 80 1.80 3.16 -13.06
N VAL A 81 0.71 3.17 -12.29
CA VAL A 81 -0.64 3.41 -12.82
C VAL A 81 -1.30 4.60 -12.13
N PRO A 82 -1.86 5.57 -12.88
CA PRO A 82 -2.64 6.68 -12.32
C PRO A 82 -3.80 6.18 -11.49
N ARG A 83 -4.06 6.88 -10.38
CA ARG A 83 -5.20 6.64 -9.50
C ARG A 83 -6.53 6.60 -10.26
N CYS A 84 -6.81 7.59 -11.11
CA CYS A 84 -8.03 7.67 -11.91
C CYS A 84 -8.21 6.48 -12.87
N THR A 85 -7.12 5.94 -13.45
CA THR A 85 -7.19 4.73 -14.28
C THR A 85 -7.60 3.53 -13.44
N LEU A 86 -7.10 3.43 -12.20
CA LEU A 86 -7.47 2.37 -11.26
C LEU A 86 -8.91 2.55 -10.72
N GLU A 87 -9.35 3.77 -10.45
CA GLU A 87 -10.71 4.10 -9.98
C GLU A 87 -11.77 3.91 -11.06
N SER A 88 -11.44 4.19 -12.32
CA SER A 88 -12.35 4.00 -13.45
C SER A 88 -12.42 2.54 -13.91
N HIS A 89 -11.37 1.74 -13.67
CA HIS A 89 -11.30 0.39 -14.20
C HIS A 89 -12.20 -0.60 -13.41
N PRO A 90 -13.09 -1.36 -14.08
CA PRO A 90 -14.07 -2.22 -13.43
C PRO A 90 -13.48 -3.26 -12.45
N GLN A 91 -12.25 -3.73 -12.67
CA GLN A 91 -11.69 -4.78 -11.82
C GLN A 91 -11.02 -4.26 -10.55
N THR A 92 -10.68 -2.98 -10.51
CA THR A 92 -9.86 -2.36 -9.45
C THR A 92 -10.67 -1.42 -8.57
N ARG A 93 -11.68 -0.75 -9.13
CA ARG A 93 -12.43 0.29 -8.39
C ARG A 93 -13.00 -0.15 -7.04
N LYS A 94 -13.44 -1.41 -6.91
CA LYS A 94 -13.99 -1.93 -5.65
C LYS A 94 -12.95 -1.99 -4.53
N TYR A 95 -11.66 -2.07 -4.86
CA TYR A 95 -10.58 -2.05 -3.88
C TYR A 95 -10.29 -0.62 -3.38
N LEU A 96 -10.85 0.40 -4.04
CA LEU A 96 -10.68 1.82 -3.71
C LEU A 96 -11.98 2.44 -3.19
N ASP A 97 -12.98 1.63 -2.80
CA ASP A 97 -14.30 2.10 -2.38
C ASP A 97 -14.45 2.36 -0.88
N GLY A 98 -13.37 2.21 -0.12
CA GLY A 98 -13.32 2.45 1.33
C GLY A 98 -13.51 1.22 2.21
N ASN A 99 -14.03 0.09 1.70
CA ASN A 99 -14.28 -1.10 2.52
C ASN A 99 -13.02 -1.78 3.07
N LEU A 100 -11.84 -1.41 2.56
CA LEU A 100 -10.55 -1.98 2.97
C LEU A 100 -9.65 -0.96 3.67
N ASN A 101 -10.17 0.21 4.07
CA ASN A 101 -9.37 1.27 4.69
C ASN A 101 -8.73 0.86 6.03
N PHE A 102 -9.26 -0.15 6.72
CA PHE A 102 -8.62 -0.71 7.90
C PHE A 102 -7.24 -1.35 7.61
N LEU A 103 -6.92 -1.58 6.33
CA LEU A 103 -5.60 -2.03 5.89
C LEU A 103 -4.64 -0.88 5.57
N TYR A 104 -5.06 0.40 5.66
CA TYR A 104 -4.17 1.55 5.39
C TYR A 104 -2.86 1.54 6.18
N PRO A 105 -2.84 1.19 7.48
CA PRO A 105 -1.59 1.10 8.23
C PRO A 105 -0.58 0.09 7.65
N LEU A 106 -1.03 -0.83 6.80
CA LEU A 106 -0.16 -1.84 6.17
C LEU A 106 0.49 -1.35 4.88
N LEU A 107 0.06 -0.20 4.34
CA LEU A 107 0.50 0.28 3.03
C LEU A 107 1.94 0.80 3.03
N ASP A 108 2.43 1.22 4.19
CA ASP A 108 3.79 1.75 4.31
C ASP A 108 4.82 0.63 4.43
N ASP A 109 4.47 -0.49 5.07
CA ASP A 109 5.41 -1.56 5.41
C ASP A 109 5.52 -2.68 4.38
N PHE A 110 4.63 -2.75 3.38
CA PHE A 110 4.64 -3.84 2.40
C PHE A 110 5.54 -3.58 1.19
N THR A 111 6.14 -4.66 0.71
CA THR A 111 7.03 -4.73 -0.45
C THR A 111 6.43 -5.57 -1.59
N ASP A 112 7.07 -5.55 -2.76
CA ASP A 112 6.69 -6.41 -3.90
C ASP A 112 6.74 -7.91 -3.52
N GLU A 113 7.61 -8.31 -2.58
CA GLU A 113 7.80 -9.71 -2.19
C GLU A 113 6.63 -10.27 -1.38
N ASP A 114 5.86 -9.39 -0.73
CA ASP A 114 4.69 -9.76 0.08
C ASP A 114 3.46 -10.12 -0.77
N ILE A 115 3.49 -9.80 -2.07
CA ILE A 115 2.39 -10.01 -2.99
C ILE A 115 2.65 -11.26 -3.83
N ALA A 116 1.64 -12.14 -3.89
CA ALA A 116 1.78 -13.37 -4.64
C ALA A 116 2.03 -13.12 -6.14
N SER A 117 3.00 -13.82 -6.73
CA SER A 117 3.46 -13.66 -8.13
C SER A 117 2.34 -13.69 -9.19
N HIS A 118 1.29 -14.49 -8.97
CA HIS A 118 0.14 -14.57 -9.87
C HIS A 118 -0.73 -13.30 -9.86
N VAL A 119 -0.71 -12.53 -8.76
CA VAL A 119 -1.37 -11.23 -8.63
C VAL A 119 -0.62 -10.17 -9.41
N HIS A 120 0.73 -10.12 -9.31
CA HIS A 120 1.55 -9.26 -10.16
C HIS A 120 1.26 -9.51 -11.64
N ARG A 121 1.41 -10.76 -12.09
CA ARG A 121 1.19 -11.14 -13.49
C ARG A 121 -0.19 -10.74 -13.99
N ARG A 122 -1.22 -10.83 -13.14
CA ARG A 122 -2.58 -10.44 -13.49
C ARG A 122 -2.69 -8.94 -13.70
N PHE A 123 -2.23 -8.12 -12.77
CA PHE A 123 -2.38 -6.67 -12.84
C PHE A 123 -1.43 -6.03 -13.85
N ASP A 124 -0.21 -6.54 -13.97
CA ASP A 124 0.75 -6.12 -14.99
C ASP A 124 0.19 -6.32 -16.40
N LYS A 125 -0.56 -7.41 -16.62
CA LYS A 125 -1.25 -7.68 -17.89
C LYS A 125 -2.47 -6.78 -18.11
N ILE A 126 -3.21 -6.44 -17.05
CA ILE A 126 -4.40 -5.57 -17.17
C ILE A 126 -4.00 -4.15 -17.58
N PHE A 127 -2.91 -3.64 -17.02
CA PHE A 127 -2.48 -2.25 -17.19
C PHE A 127 -1.27 -2.07 -18.09
N ASP A 128 -0.75 -3.15 -18.68
CA ASP A 128 0.44 -3.15 -19.54
C ASP A 128 1.65 -2.45 -18.90
N VAL A 129 1.93 -2.82 -17.66
CA VAL A 129 2.85 -2.10 -16.77
C VAL A 129 4.33 -2.16 -17.25
N LYS A 130 4.64 -2.99 -18.25
CA LYS A 130 5.97 -3.05 -18.88
C LYS A 130 6.24 -1.88 -19.85
N ASN A 131 5.20 -1.18 -20.29
CA ASN A 131 5.28 -0.14 -21.32
C ASN A 131 4.97 1.27 -20.78
N GLN A 132 5.05 1.49 -19.47
CA GLN A 132 4.61 2.75 -18.86
C GLN A 132 5.76 3.77 -18.73
N ALA A 133 5.40 5.03 -18.96
CA ALA A 133 6.31 6.18 -18.97
C ALA A 133 6.89 6.43 -17.55
N SER A 134 8.18 6.76 -17.47
CA SER A 134 8.84 7.10 -16.21
C SER A 134 8.39 8.49 -15.72
N MET A 135 8.57 8.76 -14.44
CA MET A 135 8.36 10.10 -13.85
C MET A 135 9.09 11.21 -14.63
N GLU A 136 10.30 10.91 -15.09
CA GLU A 136 11.09 11.81 -15.94
C GLU A 136 10.42 12.08 -17.29
N MET A 137 9.72 11.10 -17.87
CA MET A 137 8.95 11.27 -19.10
C MET A 137 7.69 12.11 -18.87
N VAL A 138 7.02 11.97 -17.73
CA VAL A 138 5.84 12.78 -17.36
C VAL A 138 6.25 14.23 -17.10
N ASP A 139 7.35 14.46 -16.37
CA ASP A 139 7.89 15.80 -16.10
C ASP A 139 8.39 16.46 -17.40
N LEU A 140 9.08 15.71 -18.27
CA LEU A 140 9.47 16.19 -19.60
C LEU A 140 8.24 16.59 -20.41
N TRP A 141 7.18 15.76 -20.45
CA TRP A 141 5.94 16.04 -21.17
C TRP A 141 5.30 17.36 -20.72
N LEU A 142 5.17 17.56 -19.40
CA LEU A 142 4.59 18.78 -18.82
C LEU A 142 5.41 20.02 -19.14
N ARG A 143 6.74 19.94 -19.10
CA ARG A 143 7.64 21.04 -19.49
C ARG A 143 7.56 21.37 -20.98
N THR A 144 7.33 20.38 -21.84
CA THR A 144 7.10 20.62 -23.28
C THR A 144 5.70 21.10 -23.63
N ARG A 145 4.72 21.08 -22.70
CA ARG A 145 3.33 21.51 -22.96
C ARG A 145 3.21 22.99 -23.32
N GLU A 146 4.16 23.84 -22.91
CA GLU A 146 4.23 25.25 -23.32
C GLU A 146 4.69 25.46 -24.77
N LYS A 147 5.14 24.39 -25.47
CA LYS A 147 5.48 24.44 -26.89
C LYS A 147 4.53 23.55 -27.69
N PRO A 148 3.67 24.11 -28.56
CA PRO A 148 2.83 23.29 -29.41
C PRO A 148 3.71 22.55 -30.41
N ARG A 149 3.58 21.22 -30.41
CA ARG A 149 4.16 20.23 -31.32
C ARG A 149 5.53 19.68 -30.89
N LEU A 150 5.50 18.49 -30.30
CA LEU A 150 6.23 17.28 -30.71
C LEU A 150 6.25 16.27 -29.54
N CYS A 151 5.10 15.77 -29.11
CA CYS A 151 5.08 14.49 -28.39
C CYS A 151 5.18 13.36 -29.42
N ASN A 152 6.40 13.17 -29.93
CA ASN A 152 6.77 12.09 -30.80
C ASN A 152 6.87 10.79 -30.00
N GLU A 153 6.13 9.79 -30.48
CA GLU A 153 6.36 8.34 -30.37
C GLU A 153 6.39 7.64 -29.00
N HIS A 154 6.67 8.32 -27.88
CA HIS A 154 6.92 7.64 -26.58
C HIS A 154 5.74 7.67 -25.59
N CYS A 155 4.73 8.51 -25.81
CA CYS A 155 3.49 8.54 -25.03
C CYS A 155 2.30 7.89 -25.77
N LYS A 156 2.56 7.02 -26.76
CA LYS A 156 1.49 6.37 -27.55
C LYS A 156 0.64 5.47 -26.64
N GLY A 157 -0.56 5.93 -26.28
CA GLY A 157 -1.62 5.09 -25.73
C GLY A 157 -2.36 5.66 -24.50
N TRP A 158 -1.88 6.74 -23.90
CA TRP A 158 -2.48 7.30 -22.67
C TRP A 158 -3.32 8.52 -22.96
N ASN A 159 -4.49 8.60 -22.33
CA ASN A 159 -5.36 9.77 -22.44
C ASN A 159 -4.71 10.94 -21.67
N GLU A 160 -4.88 12.18 -22.15
CA GLU A 160 -4.42 13.38 -21.45
C GLU A 160 -4.93 13.44 -19.99
N ASN A 161 -6.12 12.89 -19.73
CA ASN A 161 -6.69 12.78 -18.40
C ASN A 161 -5.86 11.89 -17.46
N ASP A 162 -5.29 10.78 -17.96
CA ASP A 162 -4.48 9.85 -17.17
C ASP A 162 -3.14 10.49 -16.77
N VAL A 163 -2.55 11.28 -17.67
CA VAL A 163 -1.28 11.98 -17.45
C VAL A 163 -1.45 13.12 -16.43
N SER A 164 -2.52 13.92 -16.54
CA SER A 164 -2.82 14.98 -15.56
C SER A 164 -3.04 14.42 -14.16
N CYS A 165 -3.75 13.30 -14.08
CA CYS A 165 -4.05 12.61 -12.85
C CYS A 165 -2.81 12.00 -12.17
N LEU A 166 -1.85 11.45 -12.93
CA LEU A 166 -0.55 11.06 -12.38
C LEU A 166 0.17 12.25 -11.75
N TYR A 167 0.16 13.40 -12.42
CA TYR A 167 0.81 14.59 -11.90
C TYR A 167 0.18 15.07 -10.59
N ASP A 168 -1.14 15.14 -10.52
CA ASP A 168 -1.85 15.53 -9.30
C ASP A 168 -1.55 14.55 -8.14
N GLN A 169 -1.51 13.25 -8.44
CA GLN A 169 -1.15 12.22 -7.47
C GLN A 169 0.29 12.35 -6.94
N VAL A 170 1.26 12.62 -7.83
CA VAL A 170 2.66 12.88 -7.46
C VAL A 170 2.76 14.13 -6.59
N LYS A 171 2.07 15.21 -6.99
CA LYS A 171 2.06 16.48 -6.26
C LYS A 171 1.45 16.33 -4.87
N GLU A 172 0.33 15.63 -4.74
CA GLU A 172 -0.33 15.34 -3.46
C GLU A 172 0.59 14.55 -2.53
N MET A 173 1.29 13.53 -3.03
CA MET A 173 2.23 12.76 -2.20
C MET A 173 3.46 13.59 -1.82
N SER A 174 4.03 14.39 -2.73
CA SER A 174 5.16 15.29 -2.41
C SER A 174 4.80 16.34 -1.34
N LEU A 175 3.58 16.86 -1.35
CA LEU A 175 3.08 17.78 -0.32
C LEU A 175 2.83 17.08 1.02
N THR A 176 2.50 15.79 0.98
CA THR A 176 2.30 14.98 2.19
C THR A 176 3.64 14.72 2.87
N TYR A 177 4.71 14.42 2.11
CA TYR A 177 6.06 14.27 2.65
C TYR A 177 6.63 15.58 3.22
N GLN A 178 6.36 16.74 2.61
CA GLN A 178 6.80 18.04 3.15
C GLN A 178 6.16 18.39 4.50
N LYS A 179 4.93 17.91 4.78
CA LYS A 179 4.28 18.14 6.07
C LYS A 179 4.85 17.30 7.22
N VAL A 180 5.55 16.20 6.92
CA VAL A 180 6.15 15.34 7.95
C VAL A 180 7.44 15.95 8.50
N ASP A 181 8.18 16.71 7.69
CA ASP A 181 9.41 17.40 8.12
C ASP A 181 9.13 18.64 8.99
N ASP A 182 7.95 19.25 8.89
CA ASP A 182 7.55 20.43 9.67
C ASP A 182 7.00 20.09 11.08
N GLU A 183 6.76 18.81 11.38
CA GLU A 183 6.30 18.33 12.71
C GLU A 183 7.40 17.70 13.56
N ILE A 184 8.69 17.89 13.23
CA ILE A 184 9.78 17.61 14.17
C ILE A 184 9.88 18.80 15.13
N PRO A 185 9.64 18.63 16.45
CA PRO A 185 9.91 19.69 17.41
C PRO A 185 11.41 19.98 17.36
N SER A 186 11.78 21.17 16.90
CA SER A 186 13.13 21.69 16.97
C SER A 186 13.59 21.70 18.43
N THR A 187 14.25 20.63 18.87
CA THR A 187 15.04 20.64 20.09
C THR A 187 16.37 21.31 19.77
N SER A 188 16.36 22.64 19.75
CA SER A 188 17.57 23.46 19.82
C SER A 188 18.19 23.37 21.23
N GLY A 189 18.69 22.19 21.58
CA GLY A 189 19.56 21.98 22.74
C GLY A 189 21.00 22.28 22.35
N GLY A 190 21.41 23.53 22.53
CA GLY A 190 22.79 23.95 22.31
C GLY A 190 23.77 23.18 23.21
N CYS A 191 24.75 22.52 22.59
CA CYS A 191 25.96 22.08 23.30
C CYS A 191 26.95 23.24 23.39
N PRO A 192 27.55 23.50 24.56
CA PRO A 192 28.89 24.03 24.64
C PRO A 192 29.85 22.93 25.15
N MET A 193 30.84 22.60 24.33
CA MET A 193 32.06 21.94 24.81
C MET A 193 32.92 22.95 25.57
N LYS A 194 33.35 22.59 26.80
CA LYS A 194 34.76 22.57 27.24
C LYS A 194 34.90 22.34 28.76
N GLY A 195 35.87 21.51 29.14
CA GLY A 195 36.53 21.58 30.45
C GLY A 195 36.89 20.21 31.01
N ASN A 196 38.12 19.76 30.75
CA ASN A 196 38.80 18.77 31.58
C ASN A 196 38.77 19.22 33.05
N ASP A 197 38.65 18.26 33.96
CA ASP A 197 39.64 17.99 35.01
C ASP A 197 39.21 16.72 35.77
N ASP A 198 40.04 15.67 35.60
CA ASP A 198 40.65 14.88 36.66
C ASP A 198 39.84 14.28 37.84
N ILE A 199 40.20 13.02 38.13
CA ILE A 199 40.34 12.37 39.45
C ILE A 199 39.31 11.28 39.86
N MET A 200 39.88 10.06 39.87
CA MET A 200 39.71 8.92 40.79
C MET A 200 38.71 7.81 40.46
N CYS A 201 39.30 6.73 39.96
CA CYS A 201 38.90 5.35 40.25
C CYS A 201 38.72 5.14 41.76
N ILE A 202 37.57 4.60 42.15
CA ILE A 202 37.45 3.72 43.32
C ILE A 202 36.60 2.52 42.90
N SER A 203 37.27 1.38 42.77
CA SER A 203 36.68 0.05 42.80
C SER A 203 36.08 -0.20 44.18
N SER A 204 34.91 -0.82 44.27
CA SER A 204 34.55 -1.69 45.39
C SER A 204 33.47 -2.66 44.96
N ASP A 205 33.89 -3.92 44.86
CA ASP A 205 33.07 -5.13 44.93
C ASP A 205 32.31 -5.21 46.25
N SER A 206 31.14 -5.87 46.21
CA SER A 206 30.54 -6.79 47.21
C SER A 206 29.03 -6.84 46.94
N GLU A 207 28.46 -7.88 46.34
CA GLU A 207 28.06 -9.18 46.91
C GLU A 207 27.06 -9.12 48.09
N GLU A 208 26.07 -10.02 48.00
CA GLU A 208 25.07 -10.49 49.01
C GLU A 208 23.92 -9.50 49.32
N GLU A 209 22.64 -9.88 49.40
CA GLU A 209 21.91 -11.17 49.52
C GLU A 209 20.49 -11.00 48.93
#